data_AF-A0A7J4V549-F1
#
_entry.id   AF-A0A7J4V549-F1
#
_cell.length_a   1.000
_cell.length_b   1.000
_cell.length_c   1.000
_cell.angle_alpha   90.00
_cell.angle_beta   90.00
_cell.angle_gamma   90.00
#
_symmetry.space_group_name_H-M   'P 1'
#
loop_
_entity.id
_entity.type
_entity.pdbx_description
1 polymer ?
#
loop_
_entity_poly.entity_id
_entity_poly.type
_entity_poly.pdbx_seq_one_letter_code
_entity_poly.pdbx_strand_id
1 'polypeptide(L)'
;MLGKTICGVDEAGRGPIIGPMVMAGVLIDEKDERKLRALGVKDSKLLTPPERERLFGGITEAIRESAILIISPQEIDAAVRGHDGLNLNRLEAKKTVEILDTLRPDLAYIDSPSTNLSQYKSLLLSKLRHKPKLVVEHKADTHYVTVGAASILAKVTRDAEVRKLHKEVGIDFGSGYLSDPKTVAFFEKHHADYPELFRKSWAPYQDKLSSKFQSTLEQYSQAVSAEKDKGVREKLRQLEELGYTPVPVASAHEELRLKGHCTVTLYKNGKVLVQGKDKEKVEKFLGL
;
A
#
# COMPACT_ATOMS: atom_id res chain seq x y z
N MET A 1 -32.72 18.54 32.65
CA MET A 1 -32.48 18.41 31.20
C MET A 1 -31.18 17.65 31.00
N LEU A 2 -31.20 16.53 30.27
CA LEU A 2 -29.95 15.95 29.78
C LEU A 2 -29.28 17.00 28.89
N GLY A 3 -28.04 17.36 29.23
CA GLY A 3 -27.28 18.36 28.46
C GLY A 3 -27.00 17.87 27.05
N LYS A 4 -26.81 18.80 26.12
CA LYS A 4 -26.47 18.51 24.73
C LYS A 4 -25.10 17.81 24.66
N THR A 5 -25.00 16.79 23.84
CA THR A 5 -23.78 16.00 23.64
C THR A 5 -23.05 16.38 22.35
N ILE A 6 -21.71 16.36 22.41
CA ILE A 6 -20.83 16.71 21.30
C ILE A 6 -19.87 15.56 21.04
N CYS A 7 -19.80 15.11 19.79
CA CYS A 7 -18.83 14.12 19.34
C CYS A 7 -17.78 14.73 18.41
N GLY A 8 -16.52 14.33 18.55
CA GLY A 8 -15.48 14.55 17.56
C GLY A 8 -15.02 13.21 16.99
N VAL A 9 -14.72 13.14 15.69
CA VAL A 9 -14.22 11.92 15.02
C VAL A 9 -12.98 12.26 14.19
N ASP A 10 -11.94 11.46 14.35
CA ASP A 10 -10.66 11.58 13.63
C ASP A 10 -9.99 10.20 13.47
N GLU A 11 -8.96 10.11 12.63
CA GLU A 11 -8.20 8.90 12.37
C GLU A 11 -6.67 9.03 12.59
N ALA A 12 -6.01 7.88 12.63
CA ALA A 12 -4.56 7.75 12.61
C ALA A 12 -4.14 6.54 11.77
N GLY A 13 -2.98 6.66 11.10
CA GLY A 13 -2.46 5.56 10.30
C GLY A 13 -3.16 5.38 8.97
N ARG A 14 -3.60 6.47 8.30
CA ARG A 14 -4.18 6.39 6.96
C ARG A 14 -3.17 6.02 5.86
N GLY A 15 -1.94 6.54 5.95
CA GLY A 15 -0.90 6.37 4.92
C GLY A 15 0.14 5.23 5.03
N PRO A 16 0.46 4.64 6.19
CA PRO A 16 1.57 3.69 6.31
C PRO A 16 1.32 2.44 5.47
N ILE A 17 2.40 1.78 5.03
CA ILE A 17 2.33 0.51 4.31
C ILE A 17 2.19 -0.68 5.27
N ILE A 18 2.65 -0.53 6.52
CA ILE A 18 2.57 -1.56 7.57
C ILE A 18 1.53 -1.16 8.62
N GLY A 19 0.74 -2.14 9.06
CA GLY A 19 -0.10 -2.06 10.24
C GLY A 19 -1.46 -1.37 10.01
N PRO A 20 -2.26 -1.27 11.08
CA PRO A 20 -3.66 -0.88 10.97
C PRO A 20 -3.85 0.63 10.78
N MET A 21 -5.05 0.99 10.35
CA MET A 21 -5.61 2.35 10.52
C MET A 21 -6.50 2.32 11.76
N VAL A 22 -6.54 3.39 12.54
CA VAL A 22 -7.41 3.51 13.72
C VAL A 22 -8.28 4.74 13.57
N MET A 23 -9.59 4.58 13.77
CA MET A 23 -10.53 5.70 13.86
C MET A 23 -11.09 5.78 15.27
N ALA A 24 -11.25 6.98 15.80
CA ALA A 24 -11.79 7.19 17.13
C ALA A 24 -12.90 8.25 17.11
N GLY A 25 -13.89 8.05 17.98
CA GLY A 25 -14.90 9.01 18.35
C GLY A 25 -14.80 9.35 19.84
N VAL A 26 -14.95 10.62 20.17
CA VAL A 26 -14.98 11.12 21.56
C VAL A 26 -16.28 11.87 21.78
N LEU A 27 -17.09 11.40 22.73
CA LEU A 27 -18.34 12.00 23.15
C LEU A 27 -18.16 12.73 24.49
N ILE A 28 -18.65 13.95 24.57
CA ILE A 28 -18.70 14.74 25.82
C ILE A 28 -20.08 15.35 26.01
N ASP A 29 -20.41 15.73 27.24
CA ASP A 29 -21.46 16.72 27.47
C ASP A 29 -20.90 18.12 27.15
N GLU A 30 -21.69 19.00 26.54
CA GLU A 30 -21.28 20.36 26.13
C GLU A 30 -20.68 21.18 27.30
N LYS A 31 -21.19 20.96 28.53
CA LYS A 31 -20.66 21.59 29.76
C LYS A 31 -19.19 21.22 30.06
N ASP A 32 -18.73 20.05 29.61
CA ASP A 32 -17.40 19.50 29.92
C ASP A 32 -16.35 19.87 28.85
N GLU A 33 -16.75 20.61 27.80
CA GLU A 33 -15.83 21.03 26.74
C GLU A 33 -14.65 21.85 27.30
N ARG A 34 -14.92 22.72 28.30
CA ARG A 34 -13.88 23.52 28.96
C ARG A 34 -12.87 22.65 29.71
N LYS A 35 -13.33 21.56 30.35
CA LYS A 35 -12.46 20.59 31.05
C LYS A 35 -11.52 19.93 30.04
N LEU A 36 -12.06 19.48 28.90
CA LEU A 36 -11.25 18.86 27.85
C LEU A 36 -10.23 19.83 27.24
N ARG A 37 -10.59 21.10 27.05
CA ARG A 37 -9.65 22.14 26.59
C ARG A 37 -8.52 22.38 27.60
N ALA A 38 -8.83 22.40 28.88
CA ALA A 38 -7.84 22.61 29.95
C ALA A 38 -6.78 21.50 30.03
N LEU A 39 -7.05 20.31 29.47
CA LEU A 39 -6.06 19.23 29.37
C LEU A 39 -4.96 19.51 28.33
N GLY A 40 -5.13 20.48 27.42
CA GLY A 40 -4.13 20.81 26.40
C GLY A 40 -4.26 20.03 25.08
N VAL A 41 -5.46 19.55 24.76
CA VAL A 41 -5.75 18.70 23.58
C VAL A 41 -5.52 19.39 22.22
N LYS A 42 -5.53 20.73 22.17
CA LYS A 42 -5.60 21.50 20.91
C LYS A 42 -4.33 21.42 20.04
N ASP A 43 -3.16 21.14 20.62
CA ASP A 43 -1.88 21.17 19.91
C ASP A 43 -1.30 19.76 19.65
N SER A 44 -2.19 18.77 19.44
CA SER A 44 -1.84 17.34 19.38
C SER A 44 -0.77 16.97 18.35
N LYS A 45 -0.64 17.75 17.27
CA LYS A 45 0.38 17.58 16.21
C LYS A 45 1.80 17.89 16.67
N LEU A 46 1.96 18.70 17.72
CA LEU A 46 3.25 19.04 18.31
C LEU A 46 3.62 18.13 19.49
N LEU A 47 2.69 17.28 19.92
CA LEU A 47 2.91 16.42 21.09
C LEU A 47 3.80 15.22 20.75
N THR A 48 4.76 14.99 21.63
CA THR A 48 5.58 13.79 21.65
C THR A 48 4.74 12.55 22.04
N PRO A 49 5.18 11.32 21.70
CA PRO A 49 4.46 10.11 22.10
C PRO A 49 4.18 10.01 23.62
N PRO A 50 5.13 10.29 24.54
CA PRO A 50 4.86 10.27 25.97
C PRO A 50 3.81 11.29 26.42
N GLU A 51 3.81 12.49 25.82
CA GLU A 51 2.78 13.49 26.12
C GLU A 51 1.39 13.05 25.65
N ARG A 52 1.30 12.42 24.48
CA ARG A 52 0.04 11.85 23.99
C ARG A 52 -0.46 10.73 24.90
N GLU A 53 0.41 9.85 25.38
CA GLU A 53 0.02 8.77 26.31
C GLU A 53 -0.49 9.32 27.65
N ARG A 54 0.15 10.37 28.19
CA ARG A 54 -0.36 11.07 29.38
C ARG A 54 -1.73 11.69 29.14
N LEU A 55 -1.91 12.37 28.01
CA LEU A 55 -3.20 12.97 27.65
C LEU A 55 -4.27 11.93 27.38
N PHE A 56 -3.94 10.78 26.82
CA PHE A 56 -4.89 9.69 26.59
C PHE A 56 -5.61 9.32 27.89
N GLY A 57 -4.87 9.09 28.98
CA GLY A 57 -5.45 8.81 30.30
C GLY A 57 -6.37 9.93 30.80
N GLY A 58 -5.88 11.17 30.76
CA GLY A 58 -6.67 12.33 31.20
C GLY A 58 -7.92 12.57 30.36
N ILE A 59 -7.87 12.32 29.05
CA ILE A 59 -9.02 12.40 28.15
C ILE A 59 -10.04 11.32 28.52
N THR A 60 -9.61 10.06 28.66
CA THR A 60 -10.52 8.95 28.98
C THR A 60 -11.27 9.14 30.30
N GLU A 61 -10.67 9.83 31.27
CA GLU A 61 -11.32 10.20 32.54
C GLU A 61 -12.24 11.44 32.43
N ALA A 62 -12.02 12.28 31.42
CA ALA A 62 -12.72 13.54 31.26
C ALA A 62 -13.93 13.47 30.30
N ILE A 63 -13.98 12.48 29.44
CA ILE A 63 -15.03 12.31 28.43
C ILE A 63 -16.20 11.50 28.97
N ARG A 64 -17.34 11.58 28.29
CA ARG A 64 -18.51 10.76 28.60
C ARG A 64 -18.32 9.34 28.10
N GLU A 65 -17.89 9.21 26.85
CA GLU A 65 -17.69 7.91 26.18
C GLU A 65 -16.75 8.07 24.97
N SER A 66 -16.13 6.98 24.55
CA SER A 66 -15.40 6.92 23.28
C SER A 66 -15.70 5.62 22.53
N ALA A 67 -15.51 5.66 21.21
CA ALA A 67 -15.54 4.48 20.37
C ALA A 67 -14.23 4.44 19.56
N ILE A 68 -13.51 3.34 19.59
CA ILE A 68 -12.24 3.17 18.88
C ILE A 68 -12.33 1.95 17.98
N LEU A 69 -12.10 2.15 16.68
CA LEU A 69 -12.17 1.11 15.66
C LEU A 69 -10.77 0.91 15.07
N ILE A 70 -10.23 -0.30 15.25
CA ILE A 70 -8.96 -0.73 14.63
C ILE A 70 -9.29 -1.44 13.33
N ILE A 71 -8.72 -0.97 12.24
CA ILE A 71 -9.02 -1.40 10.87
C ILE A 71 -7.76 -2.08 10.33
N SER A 72 -7.85 -3.39 10.10
CA SER A 72 -6.70 -4.20 9.72
C SER A 72 -6.23 -3.92 8.28
N PRO A 73 -4.97 -4.23 7.94
CA PRO A 73 -4.49 -4.17 6.55
C PRO A 73 -5.38 -4.94 5.57
N GLN A 74 -5.95 -6.08 5.99
CA GLN A 74 -6.83 -6.91 5.19
C GLN A 74 -8.18 -6.22 4.92
N GLU A 75 -8.77 -5.57 5.92
CA GLU A 75 -10.00 -4.79 5.74
C GLU A 75 -9.76 -3.60 4.82
N ILE A 76 -8.63 -2.91 4.97
CA ILE A 76 -8.20 -1.81 4.08
C ILE A 76 -8.04 -2.32 2.64
N ASP A 77 -7.33 -3.43 2.45
CA ASP A 77 -7.10 -4.02 1.14
C ASP A 77 -8.40 -4.46 0.46
N ALA A 78 -9.32 -5.07 1.22
CA ALA A 78 -10.62 -5.46 0.72
C ALA A 78 -11.43 -4.25 0.25
N ALA A 79 -11.38 -3.15 1.01
CA ALA A 79 -12.07 -1.93 0.65
C ALA A 79 -11.44 -1.20 -0.55
N VAL A 80 -10.12 -1.21 -0.70
CA VAL A 80 -9.43 -0.48 -1.79
C VAL A 80 -9.38 -1.27 -3.10
N ARG A 81 -9.33 -2.61 -3.04
CA ARG A 81 -9.35 -3.47 -4.24
C ARG A 81 -10.74 -3.82 -4.72
N GLY A 82 -11.77 -3.58 -3.91
CA GLY A 82 -13.14 -3.93 -4.24
C GLY A 82 -13.59 -3.30 -5.57
N HIS A 83 -14.20 -4.13 -6.43
CA HIS A 83 -14.89 -3.67 -7.63
C HIS A 83 -16.23 -2.98 -7.32
N ASP A 84 -16.63 -2.95 -6.04
CA ASP A 84 -17.82 -2.28 -5.51
C ASP A 84 -17.65 -0.74 -5.40
N GLY A 85 -16.48 -0.22 -5.81
CA GLY A 85 -16.15 1.19 -5.79
C GLY A 85 -15.94 1.73 -4.38
N LEU A 86 -15.75 0.85 -3.37
CA LEU A 86 -15.19 1.28 -2.10
C LEU A 86 -13.77 1.82 -2.36
N ASN A 87 -13.48 2.95 -1.76
CA ASN A 87 -12.14 3.50 -1.68
C ASN A 87 -11.90 3.81 -0.20
N LEU A 88 -10.68 4.22 0.14
CA LEU A 88 -10.34 4.47 1.54
C LEU A 88 -11.31 5.46 2.20
N ASN A 89 -11.72 6.52 1.49
CA ASN A 89 -12.69 7.49 2.00
C ASN A 89 -14.07 6.87 2.30
N ARG A 90 -14.53 5.91 1.49
CA ARG A 90 -15.80 5.21 1.76
C ARG A 90 -15.70 4.24 2.95
N LEU A 91 -14.54 3.60 3.14
CA LEU A 91 -14.27 2.81 4.35
C LEU A 91 -14.28 3.71 5.58
N GLU A 92 -13.59 4.85 5.53
CA GLU A 92 -13.60 5.86 6.59
C GLU A 92 -15.03 6.33 6.88
N ALA A 93 -15.84 6.61 5.85
CA ALA A 93 -17.24 6.99 6.02
C ALA A 93 -18.07 5.90 6.73
N LYS A 94 -17.87 4.63 6.36
CA LYS A 94 -18.55 3.48 7.02
C LYS A 94 -18.20 3.44 8.51
N LYS A 95 -16.92 3.60 8.85
CA LYS A 95 -16.42 3.55 10.22
C LYS A 95 -16.83 4.80 11.03
N THR A 96 -16.89 5.97 10.40
CA THR A 96 -17.49 7.17 11.00
C THR A 96 -18.96 6.94 11.35
N VAL A 97 -19.75 6.33 10.45
CA VAL A 97 -21.16 6.00 10.72
C VAL A 97 -21.29 5.03 11.90
N GLU A 98 -20.45 4.00 11.95
CA GLU A 98 -20.40 3.03 13.05
C GLU A 98 -20.12 3.71 14.40
N ILE A 99 -19.14 4.61 14.44
CA ILE A 99 -18.83 5.43 15.63
C ILE A 99 -20.03 6.29 16.05
N LEU A 100 -20.62 7.04 15.11
CA LEU A 100 -21.71 7.97 15.42
C LEU A 100 -23.01 7.25 15.83
N ASP A 101 -23.30 6.10 15.22
CA ASP A 101 -24.46 5.29 15.61
C ASP A 101 -24.26 4.63 16.98
N THR A 102 -23.02 4.38 17.39
CA THR A 102 -22.68 3.87 18.73
C THR A 102 -22.83 4.97 19.77
N LEU A 103 -22.20 6.13 19.54
CA LEU A 103 -22.13 7.24 20.51
C LEU A 103 -23.39 8.11 20.54
N ARG A 104 -24.20 8.11 19.46
CA ARG A 104 -25.48 8.83 19.32
C ARG A 104 -25.45 10.29 19.80
N PRO A 105 -24.53 11.14 19.30
CA PRO A 105 -24.43 12.53 19.73
C PRO A 105 -25.58 13.40 19.21
N ASP A 106 -25.77 14.58 19.82
CA ASP A 106 -26.62 15.64 19.28
C ASP A 106 -25.91 16.47 18.19
N LEU A 107 -24.59 16.67 18.35
CA LEU A 107 -23.71 17.41 17.43
C LEU A 107 -22.43 16.61 17.19
N ALA A 108 -22.03 16.48 15.93
CA ALA A 108 -20.80 15.79 15.56
C ALA A 108 -19.91 16.64 14.66
N TYR A 109 -18.62 16.70 14.99
CA TYR A 109 -17.53 17.29 14.22
C TYR A 109 -16.65 16.19 13.65
N ILE A 110 -16.43 16.19 12.34
CA ILE A 110 -15.67 15.14 11.63
C ILE A 110 -14.50 15.79 10.89
N ASP A 111 -13.28 15.28 11.09
CA ASP A 111 -12.17 15.59 10.19
C ASP A 111 -12.33 14.83 8.88
N SER A 112 -12.40 15.54 7.75
CA SER A 112 -12.74 14.95 6.46
C SER A 112 -11.50 14.49 5.69
N PRO A 113 -11.44 13.22 5.26
CA PRO A 113 -10.42 12.75 4.32
C PRO A 113 -10.73 13.12 2.87
N SER A 114 -11.93 13.66 2.59
CA SER A 114 -12.42 13.96 1.23
C SER A 114 -12.38 15.45 0.93
N THR A 115 -11.80 15.82 -0.22
CA THR A 115 -11.81 17.21 -0.75
C THR A 115 -13.21 17.69 -1.10
N ASN A 116 -14.16 16.77 -1.37
CA ASN A 116 -15.57 17.10 -1.56
C ASN A 116 -16.36 16.90 -0.27
N LEU A 117 -16.32 17.93 0.60
CA LEU A 117 -16.98 17.92 1.90
C LEU A 117 -18.50 17.70 1.79
N SER A 118 -19.16 18.35 0.83
CA SER A 118 -20.62 18.26 0.65
C SER A 118 -21.07 16.85 0.28
N GLN A 119 -20.34 16.18 -0.62
CA GLN A 119 -20.64 14.79 -0.99
C GLN A 119 -20.36 13.84 0.17
N TYR A 120 -19.24 14.02 0.88
CA TYR A 120 -18.88 13.19 2.02
C TYR A 120 -19.91 13.32 3.16
N LYS A 121 -20.30 14.55 3.49
CA LYS A 121 -21.37 14.82 4.47
C LYS A 121 -22.70 14.18 4.06
N SER A 122 -23.08 14.29 2.78
CA SER A 122 -24.29 13.66 2.26
C SER A 122 -24.24 12.12 2.38
N LEU A 123 -23.08 11.52 2.08
CA LEU A 123 -22.86 10.09 2.25
C LEU A 123 -23.08 9.65 3.70
N LEU A 124 -22.46 10.34 4.67
CA LEU A 124 -22.64 10.05 6.10
C LEU A 124 -24.12 10.13 6.51
N LEU A 125 -24.79 11.25 6.19
CA LEU A 125 -26.20 11.46 6.53
C LEU A 125 -27.15 10.43 5.88
N SER A 126 -26.78 9.87 4.74
CA SER A 126 -27.58 8.83 4.06
C SER A 126 -27.51 7.46 4.75
N LYS A 127 -26.50 7.22 5.60
CA LYS A 127 -26.24 5.92 6.25
C LYS A 127 -26.51 5.94 7.76
N LEU A 128 -26.49 7.11 8.39
CA LEU A 128 -26.74 7.26 9.82
C LEU A 128 -28.17 6.87 10.22
N ARG A 129 -28.29 6.06 11.27
CA ARG A 129 -29.58 5.71 11.89
C ARG A 129 -30.12 6.86 12.73
N HIS A 130 -29.23 7.56 13.42
CA HIS A 130 -29.54 8.80 14.15
C HIS A 130 -28.83 9.98 13.50
N LYS A 131 -29.55 11.07 13.21
CA LYS A 131 -29.02 12.22 12.46
C LYS A 131 -28.67 13.37 13.40
N PRO A 132 -27.42 13.46 13.91
CA PRO A 132 -26.95 14.63 14.64
C PRO A 132 -26.92 15.85 13.73
N LYS A 133 -26.78 17.03 14.35
CA LYS A 133 -26.20 18.17 13.63
C LYS A 133 -24.77 17.80 13.23
N LEU A 134 -24.52 17.66 11.93
CA LEU A 134 -23.24 17.18 11.41
C LEU A 134 -22.44 18.32 10.79
N VAL A 135 -21.21 18.51 11.26
CA VAL A 135 -20.21 19.45 10.72
C VAL A 135 -19.02 18.65 10.23
N VAL A 136 -18.66 18.83 8.97
CA VAL A 136 -17.57 18.10 8.32
C VAL A 136 -16.64 19.11 7.69
N GLU A 137 -15.40 19.14 8.14
CA GLU A 137 -14.40 20.14 7.77
C GLU A 137 -13.04 19.47 7.60
N HIS A 138 -12.12 20.15 6.93
CA HIS A 138 -10.71 19.75 6.94
C HIS A 138 -10.01 20.34 8.14
N LYS A 139 -9.06 19.58 8.72
CA LYS A 139 -8.29 20.00 9.90
C LYS A 139 -9.22 20.31 11.07
N ALA A 140 -10.31 19.56 11.19
CA ALA A 140 -11.28 19.77 12.25
C ALA A 140 -10.64 19.60 13.65
N ASP A 141 -9.55 18.83 13.74
CA ASP A 141 -8.73 18.64 14.94
C ASP A 141 -8.15 19.94 15.50
N THR A 142 -7.86 20.95 14.67
CA THR A 142 -7.34 22.25 15.11
C THR A 142 -8.42 23.21 15.59
N HIS A 143 -9.67 22.99 15.16
CA HIS A 143 -10.81 23.85 15.49
C HIS A 143 -11.61 23.33 16.69
N TYR A 144 -11.78 22.01 16.77
CA TYR A 144 -12.70 21.36 17.70
C TYR A 144 -11.93 20.43 18.65
N VAL A 145 -12.02 20.73 19.95
CA VAL A 145 -11.28 19.98 20.98
C VAL A 145 -11.66 18.51 21.05
N THR A 146 -12.91 18.16 20.73
CA THR A 146 -13.37 16.77 20.68
C THR A 146 -12.71 16.00 19.54
N VAL A 147 -12.47 16.65 18.39
CA VAL A 147 -11.76 16.05 17.25
C VAL A 147 -10.28 15.91 17.60
N GLY A 148 -9.66 16.92 18.23
CA GLY A 148 -8.30 16.80 18.76
C GLY A 148 -8.15 15.65 19.77
N ALA A 149 -9.15 15.42 20.62
CA ALA A 149 -9.15 14.30 21.57
C ALA A 149 -9.27 12.95 20.87
N ALA A 150 -10.16 12.83 19.89
CA ALA A 150 -10.26 11.65 19.03
C ALA A 150 -8.94 11.38 18.30
N SER A 151 -8.28 12.43 17.81
CA SER A 151 -6.96 12.37 17.19
C SER A 151 -5.90 11.72 18.08
N ILE A 152 -5.87 12.11 19.37
CA ILE A 152 -4.96 11.56 20.37
C ILE A 152 -5.29 10.09 20.64
N LEU A 153 -6.58 9.75 20.84
CA LEU A 153 -7.01 8.37 21.05
C LEU A 153 -6.62 7.47 19.88
N ALA A 154 -6.86 7.91 18.65
CA ALA A 154 -6.50 7.18 17.44
C ALA A 154 -4.97 6.98 17.34
N LYS A 155 -4.18 8.03 17.56
CA LYS A 155 -2.70 7.97 17.47
C LYS A 155 -2.09 7.05 18.54
N VAL A 156 -2.49 7.21 19.80
CA VAL A 156 -1.97 6.39 20.90
C VAL A 156 -2.35 4.92 20.72
N THR A 157 -3.60 4.64 20.31
CA THR A 157 -4.03 3.27 20.01
C THR A 157 -3.24 2.68 18.84
N ARG A 158 -3.08 3.43 17.75
CA ARG A 158 -2.31 2.99 16.59
C ARG A 158 -0.86 2.70 16.96
N ASP A 159 -0.23 3.58 17.74
CA ASP A 159 1.15 3.38 18.19
C ASP A 159 1.25 2.14 19.10
N ALA A 160 0.25 1.87 19.93
CA ALA A 160 0.16 0.65 20.72
C ALA A 160 0.03 -0.62 19.85
N GLU A 161 -0.83 -0.60 18.82
CA GLU A 161 -0.96 -1.72 17.88
C GLU A 161 0.33 -1.98 17.11
N VAL A 162 1.02 -0.94 16.65
CA VAL A 162 2.33 -1.08 15.98
C VAL A 162 3.37 -1.67 16.93
N ARG A 163 3.38 -1.28 18.20
CA ARG A 163 4.25 -1.91 19.22
C ARG A 163 3.94 -3.39 19.45
N LYS A 164 2.68 -3.81 19.34
CA LYS A 164 2.32 -5.25 19.41
C LYS A 164 2.91 -6.00 18.22
N LEU A 165 2.73 -5.48 17.01
CA LEU A 165 3.32 -6.07 15.79
C LEU A 165 4.84 -6.17 15.88
N HIS A 166 5.53 -5.15 16.42
CA HIS A 166 6.98 -5.24 16.66
C HIS A 166 7.36 -6.39 17.58
N LYS A 167 6.59 -6.64 18.65
CA LYS A 167 6.84 -7.74 19.58
C LYS A 167 6.58 -9.11 18.94
N GLU A 168 5.51 -9.21 18.14
CA GLU A 168 5.15 -10.44 17.44
C GLU A 168 6.18 -10.84 16.39
N VAL A 169 6.68 -9.86 15.62
CA VAL A 169 7.70 -10.08 14.58
C VAL A 169 9.10 -10.25 15.18
N GLY A 170 9.38 -9.57 16.30
CA GLY A 170 10.71 -9.55 16.92
C GLY A 170 11.75 -8.73 16.12
N ILE A 171 11.32 -7.91 15.16
CA ILE A 171 12.17 -7.07 14.32
C ILE A 171 11.66 -5.63 14.36
N ASP A 172 12.59 -4.68 14.48
CA ASP A 172 12.29 -3.25 14.36
C ASP A 172 12.08 -2.87 12.88
N PHE A 173 10.82 -2.89 12.43
CA PHE A 173 10.40 -2.41 11.11
C PHE A 173 10.18 -0.89 11.03
N GLY A 174 10.55 -0.12 12.06
CA GLY A 174 10.30 1.32 12.13
C GLY A 174 8.81 1.70 12.24
N SER A 175 8.49 2.90 11.77
CA SER A 175 7.17 3.52 11.93
C SER A 175 6.06 2.90 11.07
N GLY A 176 6.38 2.04 10.10
CA GLY A 176 5.44 1.53 9.11
C GLY A 176 5.15 2.47 7.94
N TYR A 177 5.70 3.70 7.94
CA TYR A 177 5.64 4.63 6.81
C TYR A 177 6.88 4.50 5.94
N LEU A 178 6.74 4.61 4.61
CA LEU A 178 7.86 4.56 3.67
C LEU A 178 8.80 5.78 3.75
N SER A 179 8.43 6.83 4.48
CA SER A 179 9.35 7.92 4.85
C SER A 179 10.39 7.51 5.88
N ASP A 180 10.18 6.39 6.56
CA ASP A 180 11.11 5.83 7.53
C ASP A 180 12.02 4.79 6.87
N PRO A 181 13.35 5.00 6.85
CA PRO A 181 14.30 4.07 6.24
C PRO A 181 14.22 2.64 6.79
N LYS A 182 13.86 2.46 8.07
CA LYS A 182 13.70 1.12 8.67
C LYS A 182 12.51 0.39 8.06
N THR A 183 11.40 1.09 7.84
CA THR A 183 10.23 0.53 7.15
C THR A 183 10.57 0.12 5.73
N VAL A 184 11.30 0.96 5.00
CA VAL A 184 11.71 0.66 3.62
C VAL A 184 12.56 -0.61 3.59
N ALA A 185 13.60 -0.68 4.43
CA ALA A 185 14.47 -1.85 4.50
C ALA A 185 13.71 -3.13 4.91
N PHE A 186 12.79 -3.01 5.86
CA PHE A 186 11.96 -4.14 6.29
C PHE A 186 11.01 -4.60 5.18
N PHE A 187 10.31 -3.68 4.52
CA PHE A 187 9.42 -3.99 3.41
C PHE A 187 10.17 -4.71 2.26
N GLU A 188 11.32 -4.16 1.85
CA GLU A 188 12.12 -4.73 0.78
C GLU A 188 12.52 -6.19 1.04
N LYS A 189 12.91 -6.48 2.29
CA LYS A 189 13.41 -7.79 2.69
C LYS A 189 12.32 -8.78 3.09
N HIS A 190 11.26 -8.32 3.75
CA HIS A 190 10.33 -9.16 4.50
C HIS A 190 8.87 -9.09 4.04
N HIS A 191 8.55 -8.39 2.93
CA HIS A 191 7.18 -8.35 2.39
C HIS A 191 6.56 -9.73 2.10
N ALA A 192 7.40 -10.73 1.79
CA ALA A 192 6.98 -12.11 1.56
C ALA A 192 6.91 -12.96 2.83
N ASP A 193 7.67 -12.59 3.86
CA ASP A 193 7.77 -13.35 5.13
C ASP A 193 6.58 -13.03 6.05
N TYR A 194 6.14 -11.76 6.06
CA TYR A 194 5.05 -11.27 6.91
C TYR A 194 3.95 -10.56 6.09
N PRO A 195 3.37 -11.22 5.09
CA PRO A 195 2.49 -10.58 4.13
C PRO A 195 1.23 -9.95 4.77
N GLU A 196 0.78 -10.47 5.91
CA GLU A 196 -0.36 -9.96 6.69
C GLU A 196 -0.13 -8.60 7.36
N LEU A 197 1.12 -8.17 7.52
CA LEU A 197 1.43 -6.86 8.08
C LEU A 197 1.20 -5.72 7.09
N PHE A 198 1.27 -6.03 5.79
CA PHE A 198 1.31 -5.03 4.72
C PHE A 198 -0.06 -4.76 4.12
N ARG A 199 -0.30 -3.49 3.78
CA ARG A 199 -1.42 -3.05 2.95
C ARG A 199 -1.05 -3.29 1.50
N LYS A 200 -1.42 -4.46 1.00
CA LYS A 200 -0.99 -4.91 -0.31
C LYS A 200 -1.62 -4.09 -1.44
N SER A 201 -2.75 -3.43 -1.19
CA SER A 201 -3.42 -2.57 -2.17
C SER A 201 -2.69 -1.25 -2.43
N TRP A 202 -1.67 -0.90 -1.66
CA TRP A 202 -0.92 0.34 -1.84
C TRP A 202 0.01 0.20 -3.04
N ALA A 203 0.15 1.29 -3.81
CA ALA A 203 0.96 1.31 -5.03
C ALA A 203 2.40 0.77 -4.82
N PRO A 204 3.15 1.17 -3.77
CA PRO A 204 4.48 0.61 -3.52
C PRO A 204 4.52 -0.93 -3.38
N TYR A 205 3.48 -1.53 -2.79
CA TYR A 205 3.38 -2.99 -2.70
C TYR A 205 3.10 -3.62 -4.07
N GLN A 206 2.21 -3.01 -4.86
CA GLN A 206 1.90 -3.47 -6.22
C GLN A 206 3.10 -3.34 -7.16
N ASP A 207 3.84 -2.24 -7.08
CA ASP A 207 5.05 -1.98 -7.86
C ASP A 207 6.17 -2.98 -7.53
N LYS A 208 6.28 -3.37 -6.25
CA LYS A 208 7.22 -4.41 -5.82
C LYS A 208 6.89 -5.78 -6.42
N LEU A 209 5.60 -6.13 -6.49
CA LEU A 209 5.17 -7.38 -7.12
C LEU A 209 5.35 -7.36 -8.63
N SER A 210 5.05 -6.24 -9.29
CA SER A 210 5.19 -6.11 -10.75
C SER A 210 6.65 -6.15 -11.19
N SER A 211 7.55 -5.47 -10.49
CA SER A 211 8.99 -5.51 -10.75
C SER A 211 9.59 -6.92 -10.57
N LYS A 212 9.17 -7.65 -9.53
CA LYS A 212 9.57 -9.06 -9.33
C LYS A 212 9.05 -9.96 -10.45
N PHE A 213 7.83 -9.73 -10.94
CA PHE A 213 7.27 -10.47 -12.06
C PHE A 213 8.03 -10.21 -13.37
N GLN A 214 8.37 -8.95 -13.65
CA GLN A 214 9.18 -8.57 -14.82
C GLN A 214 10.57 -9.19 -14.79
N SER A 215 11.28 -9.12 -13.66
CA SER A 215 12.61 -9.73 -13.54
C SER A 215 12.58 -11.25 -13.70
N THR A 216 11.52 -11.91 -13.22
CA THR A 216 11.33 -13.35 -13.41
C THR A 216 11.07 -13.70 -14.89
N LEU A 217 10.26 -12.90 -15.60
CA LEU A 217 10.01 -13.08 -17.03
C LEU A 217 11.29 -12.87 -17.87
N GLU A 218 12.11 -11.88 -17.53
CA GLU A 218 13.40 -11.66 -18.19
C GLU A 218 14.34 -12.84 -17.99
N GLN A 219 14.45 -13.35 -16.75
CA GLN A 219 15.26 -14.53 -16.45
C GLN A 219 14.77 -15.77 -17.20
N TYR A 220 13.46 -15.98 -17.26
CA TYR A 220 12.86 -17.08 -18.02
C TYR A 220 13.13 -16.93 -19.53
N SER A 221 12.94 -15.73 -20.08
CA SER A 221 13.22 -15.46 -21.50
C SER A 221 14.70 -15.66 -21.85
N GLN A 222 15.62 -15.24 -20.96
CA GLN A 222 17.05 -15.49 -21.11
C GLN A 222 17.39 -16.98 -21.03
N ALA A 223 16.79 -17.72 -20.10
CA ALA A 223 16.99 -19.16 -19.98
C ALA A 223 16.52 -19.92 -21.23
N VAL A 224 15.31 -19.61 -21.72
CA VAL A 224 14.76 -20.18 -22.96
C VAL A 224 15.63 -19.83 -24.17
N SER A 225 16.14 -18.60 -24.23
CA SER A 225 17.03 -18.17 -25.31
C SER A 225 18.37 -18.90 -25.26
N ALA A 226 18.93 -19.12 -24.06
CA ALA A 226 20.16 -19.88 -23.86
C ALA A 226 19.99 -21.39 -24.18
N GLU A 227 18.84 -21.98 -23.88
CA GLU A 227 18.52 -23.36 -24.28
C GLU A 227 18.35 -23.50 -25.79
N LYS A 228 17.63 -22.57 -26.43
CA LYS A 228 17.48 -22.53 -27.89
C LYS A 228 18.85 -22.33 -28.56
N ASP A 229 19.70 -21.46 -28.03
CA ASP A 229 21.06 -21.23 -28.53
C ASP A 229 21.95 -22.48 -28.40
N LYS A 230 21.88 -23.23 -27.29
CA LYS A 230 22.61 -24.51 -27.15
C LYS A 230 22.23 -25.53 -28.24
N GLY A 231 20.93 -25.73 -28.48
CA GLY A 231 20.47 -26.67 -29.51
C GLY A 231 20.79 -26.20 -30.93
N VAL A 232 20.76 -24.89 -31.17
CA VAL A 232 21.13 -24.31 -32.47
C VAL A 232 22.63 -24.41 -32.71
N ARG A 233 23.49 -24.17 -31.72
CA ARG A 233 24.96 -24.33 -31.83
C ARG A 233 25.38 -25.75 -32.18
N GLU A 234 24.72 -26.76 -31.61
CA GLU A 234 24.98 -28.17 -31.96
C GLU A 234 24.63 -28.45 -33.42
N LYS A 235 23.47 -27.98 -33.89
CA LYS A 235 23.06 -28.11 -35.28
C LYS A 235 23.94 -27.29 -36.24
N LEU A 236 24.44 -26.12 -35.83
CA LEU A 236 25.37 -25.33 -36.63
C LEU A 236 26.69 -26.09 -36.89
N ARG A 237 27.17 -26.90 -35.93
CA ARG A 237 28.34 -27.79 -36.16
C ARG A 237 28.05 -28.86 -37.22
N GLN A 238 26.83 -29.39 -37.25
CA GLN A 238 26.40 -30.38 -38.25
C GLN A 238 26.31 -29.78 -39.67
N LEU A 239 26.17 -28.45 -39.81
CA LEU A 239 26.22 -27.82 -41.14
C LEU A 239 27.60 -27.95 -41.80
N GLU A 240 28.69 -28.09 -41.02
CA GLU A 240 30.03 -28.30 -41.58
C GLU A 240 30.13 -29.64 -42.32
N GLU A 241 29.50 -30.69 -41.80
CA GLU A 241 29.37 -32.00 -42.46
C GLU A 241 28.52 -31.94 -43.75
N LEU A 242 27.64 -30.95 -43.84
CA LEU A 242 26.81 -30.66 -45.02
C LEU A 242 27.48 -29.68 -45.99
N GLY A 243 28.79 -29.42 -45.84
CA GLY A 243 29.58 -28.62 -46.77
C GLY A 243 29.55 -27.11 -46.52
N TYR A 244 29.06 -26.65 -45.35
CA TYR A 244 29.24 -25.27 -44.94
C TYR A 244 30.62 -25.06 -44.34
N THR A 245 31.24 -23.92 -44.60
CA THR A 245 32.59 -23.62 -44.12
C THR A 245 32.57 -22.39 -43.21
N PRO A 246 33.29 -22.41 -42.07
CA PRO A 246 33.48 -21.22 -41.26
C PRO A 246 34.18 -20.12 -42.05
N VAL A 247 33.64 -18.89 -41.96
CA VAL A 247 34.23 -17.69 -42.56
C VAL A 247 34.42 -16.61 -41.50
N PRO A 248 35.35 -15.66 -41.71
CA PRO A 248 35.52 -14.56 -40.78
C PRO A 248 34.22 -13.81 -40.52
N VAL A 249 33.96 -13.52 -39.25
CA VAL A 249 32.86 -12.67 -38.82
C VAL A 249 33.03 -11.26 -39.38
N ALA A 250 31.94 -10.65 -39.84
CA ALA A 250 31.97 -9.31 -40.45
C ALA A 250 31.85 -8.18 -39.43
N SER A 251 31.47 -8.48 -38.18
CA SER A 251 31.33 -7.48 -37.12
C SER A 251 31.62 -8.06 -35.73
N ALA A 252 31.91 -7.19 -34.77
CA ALA A 252 32.15 -7.57 -33.37
C ALA A 252 30.92 -8.18 -32.66
N HIS A 253 29.73 -8.06 -33.26
CA HIS A 253 28.47 -8.59 -32.74
C HIS A 253 28.17 -10.01 -33.25
N GLU A 254 28.89 -10.47 -34.27
CA GLU A 254 28.80 -11.83 -34.80
C GLU A 254 29.71 -12.75 -33.97
N GLU A 255 29.20 -13.95 -33.70
CA GLU A 255 29.91 -14.99 -32.97
C GLU A 255 30.43 -16.07 -33.92
N LEU A 256 29.59 -16.52 -34.85
CA LEU A 256 29.95 -17.51 -35.85
C LEU A 256 29.32 -17.14 -37.18
N ARG A 257 30.05 -17.35 -38.27
CA ARG A 257 29.54 -17.18 -39.63
C ARG A 257 29.96 -18.38 -40.48
N LEU A 258 28.98 -19.04 -41.08
CA LEU A 258 29.16 -20.21 -41.95
C LEU A 258 28.69 -19.86 -43.36
N LYS A 259 29.43 -20.34 -44.38
CA LYS A 259 29.09 -20.14 -45.79
C LYS A 259 29.01 -21.47 -46.53
N GLY A 260 27.88 -21.69 -47.19
CA GLY A 260 27.61 -22.84 -48.07
C GLY A 260 26.59 -22.43 -49.15
N HIS A 261 25.50 -23.19 -49.30
CA HIS A 261 24.38 -22.83 -50.19
C HIS A 261 23.67 -21.53 -49.76
N CYS A 262 23.72 -21.22 -48.47
CA CYS A 262 23.39 -19.91 -47.90
C CYS A 262 24.49 -19.47 -46.92
N THR A 263 24.39 -18.24 -46.43
CA THR A 263 25.17 -17.75 -45.30
C THR A 263 24.34 -17.91 -44.03
N VAL A 264 24.93 -18.48 -42.98
CA VAL A 264 24.33 -18.59 -41.65
C VAL A 264 25.20 -17.82 -40.67
N THR A 265 24.59 -16.89 -39.94
CA THR A 265 25.29 -16.06 -38.95
C THR A 265 24.64 -16.23 -37.59
N LEU A 266 25.41 -16.65 -36.59
CA LEU A 266 25.04 -16.62 -35.17
C LEU A 266 25.60 -15.34 -34.55
N TYR A 267 24.74 -14.55 -33.93
CA TYR A 267 25.12 -13.37 -33.18
C TYR A 267 25.34 -13.70 -31.70
N LYS A 268 26.18 -12.91 -31.02
CA LYS A 268 26.48 -13.08 -29.58
C LYS A 268 25.26 -13.00 -28.65
N ASN A 269 24.13 -12.50 -29.14
CA ASN A 269 22.85 -12.46 -28.42
C ASN A 269 21.95 -13.68 -28.70
N GLY A 270 22.48 -14.73 -29.33
CA GLY A 270 21.75 -15.97 -29.65
C GLY A 270 20.86 -15.89 -30.89
N LYS A 271 20.77 -14.74 -31.56
CA LYS A 271 20.01 -14.61 -32.81
C LYS A 271 20.74 -15.34 -33.94
N VAL A 272 19.99 -16.08 -34.76
CA VAL A 272 20.50 -16.66 -36.00
C VAL A 272 19.86 -15.99 -37.20
N LEU A 273 20.70 -15.68 -38.19
CA LEU A 273 20.29 -15.11 -39.47
C LEU A 273 20.74 -16.03 -40.60
N VAL A 274 19.79 -16.42 -41.46
CA VAL A 274 20.06 -17.22 -42.65
C VAL A 274 19.76 -16.39 -43.90
N GLN A 275 20.73 -16.27 -44.81
CA GLN A 275 20.66 -15.43 -46.00
C GLN A 275 21.20 -16.16 -47.23
N GLY A 276 20.40 -16.30 -48.29
CA GLY A 276 20.82 -16.94 -49.55
C GLY A 276 19.77 -17.91 -50.10
N LYS A 277 20.20 -18.76 -51.03
CA LYS A 277 19.35 -19.82 -51.61
C LYS A 277 19.11 -20.93 -50.57
N ASP A 278 17.96 -21.59 -50.61
CA ASP A 278 17.57 -22.66 -49.66
C ASP A 278 17.43 -22.24 -48.18
N LYS A 279 17.31 -20.94 -47.89
CA LYS A 279 17.12 -20.36 -46.55
C LYS A 279 16.09 -21.13 -45.71
N GLU A 280 14.91 -21.39 -46.25
CA GLU A 280 13.81 -22.05 -45.54
C GLU A 280 14.16 -23.48 -45.06
N LYS A 281 14.94 -24.22 -45.86
CA LYS A 281 15.38 -25.58 -45.48
C LYS A 281 16.35 -25.54 -44.31
N VAL A 282 17.25 -24.56 -44.32
CA VAL A 282 18.26 -24.39 -43.27
C VAL A 282 17.64 -23.83 -41.99
N GLU A 283 16.69 -22.89 -42.08
CA GLU A 283 15.92 -22.40 -40.92
C GLU A 283 15.11 -23.54 -40.27
N LYS A 284 14.46 -24.39 -41.09
CA LYS A 284 13.75 -25.57 -40.61
C LYS A 284 14.66 -26.57 -39.92
N PHE A 285 15.85 -26.83 -40.46
CA PHE A 285 16.85 -27.70 -39.85
C PHE A 285 17.28 -27.17 -38.47
N LEU A 286 17.59 -25.87 -38.38
CA LEU A 286 18.00 -25.21 -37.14
C LEU A 286 16.87 -25.10 -36.11
N GLY A 287 15.60 -25.22 -36.52
CA GLY A 287 14.44 -25.10 -35.63
C GLY A 287 14.17 -23.64 -35.25
N LEU A 288 14.40 -22.73 -36.20
CA LEU A 288 14.24 -21.29 -36.03
C LEU A 288 12.78 -20.86 -36.21
#